data_AF-A0A8S3W1V5-F1
#
_entry.id   AF-A0A8S3W1V5-F1
#
_cell.length_a   1.000
_cell.length_b   1.000
_cell.length_c   1.000
_cell.angle_alpha   90.00
_cell.angle_beta   90.00
_cell.angle_gamma   90.00
#
_symmetry.space_group_name_H-M   'P 1'
#
loop_
_entity.id
_entity.type
_entity.pdbx_description
1 polymer ?
#
loop_
_entity_poly.entity_id
_entity_poly.type
_entity_poly.pdbx_seq_one_letter_code
_entity_poly.pdbx_strand_id
1 'polypeptide(L)'
;MACNSTYLTSLRIGNDTVECTDHFRYLGSVLDASGDRCRDIKAGRPKAAWAKWREVTGVICDPKMPVKLKGQVYNRHKACPYVQH
;
A
#
# COMPACT_ATOMS: atom_id res chain seq x y z
N MET A 1 17.88 -6.92 -14.65
CA MET A 1 18.30 -6.22 -15.88
C MET A 1 17.76 -4.81 -15.78
N ALA A 2 18.66 -3.84 -15.68
CA ALA A 2 18.35 -2.44 -15.37
C ALA A 2 17.76 -1.75 -16.61
N CYS A 3 16.69 -1.00 -16.42
CA CYS A 3 16.24 -0.01 -17.40
C CYS A 3 17.33 1.08 -17.47
N ASN A 4 18.19 0.97 -18.47
CA ASN A 4 19.16 1.98 -18.85
C ASN A 4 18.40 3.15 -19.49
N SER A 5 18.28 4.27 -18.77
CA SER A 5 18.21 5.58 -19.43
C SER A 5 18.68 6.65 -18.45
N THR A 6 19.98 6.74 -18.31
CA THR A 6 20.65 7.91 -17.75
C THR A 6 20.24 9.16 -18.58
N TYR A 7 19.88 10.28 -17.93
CA TYR A 7 19.89 11.68 -18.46
C TYR A 7 18.63 12.40 -19.00
N LEU A 8 17.38 12.02 -18.73
CA LEU A 8 16.27 12.99 -18.90
C LEU A 8 15.94 13.64 -17.56
N THR A 9 16.52 14.81 -17.29
CA THR A 9 16.13 15.67 -16.14
C THR A 9 14.81 16.37 -16.41
N SER A 10 14.45 16.60 -17.68
CA SER A 10 13.21 17.24 -18.07
C SER A 10 12.61 16.65 -19.35
N LEU A 11 11.28 16.59 -19.40
CA LEU A 11 10.44 16.16 -20.51
C LEU A 11 9.62 17.34 -21.01
N ARG A 12 9.58 17.56 -22.32
CA ARG A 12 8.74 18.60 -22.93
C ARG A 12 7.41 18.02 -23.41
N ILE A 13 6.31 18.58 -22.92
CA ILE A 13 4.94 18.26 -23.32
C ILE A 13 4.34 19.52 -23.92
N GLY A 14 4.28 19.60 -25.26
CA GLY A 14 3.91 20.84 -25.94
C GLY A 14 4.93 21.95 -25.68
N ASN A 15 4.46 23.08 -25.12
CA ASN A 15 5.31 24.20 -24.73
C ASN A 15 5.83 24.11 -23.29
N ASP A 16 5.33 23.16 -22.50
CA ASP A 16 5.66 23.03 -21.09
C ASP A 16 6.81 22.06 -20.87
N THR A 17 7.67 22.38 -19.91
CA THR A 17 8.81 21.54 -19.50
C THR A 17 8.52 20.97 -18.11
N VAL A 18 8.49 19.65 -18.00
CA VAL A 18 8.20 18.90 -16.78
C VAL A 18 9.48 18.23 -16.30
N GLU A 19 9.87 18.49 -15.06
CA GLU A 19 11.03 17.80 -14.46
C GLU A 19 10.71 16.32 -14.23
N CYS A 20 11.63 15.45 -14.65
CA CYS A 20 11.55 14.03 -14.35
C CYS A 20 11.87 13.82 -12.87
N THR A 21 10.93 13.20 -12.15
CA THR A 21 11.13 12.78 -10.77
C THR A 21 11.23 11.27 -10.69
N ASP A 22 12.06 10.78 -9.78
CA ASP A 22 12.16 9.34 -9.50
C ASP A 22 10.89 8.80 -8.82
N HIS A 23 10.04 9.68 -8.27
CA HIS A 23 8.87 9.28 -7.49
C HIS A 23 7.61 10.06 -7.92
N PHE A 24 6.61 9.35 -8.43
CA PHE A 24 5.34 9.95 -8.88
C PHE A 24 4.16 9.37 -8.11
N ARG A 25 3.24 10.22 -7.63
CA ARG A 25 2.03 9.77 -6.93
C ARG A 25 0.85 9.70 -7.90
N TYR A 26 0.36 8.49 -8.17
CA TYR A 26 -0.80 8.24 -9.00
C TYR A 26 -1.90 7.54 -8.20
N LEU A 27 -3.11 8.11 -8.19
CA LEU A 27 -4.30 7.57 -7.50
C LEU A 27 -4.04 7.16 -6.03
N GLY A 28 -3.14 7.87 -5.36
CA GLY A 28 -2.78 7.61 -3.96
C GLY A 28 -1.69 6.57 -3.74
N SER A 29 -1.11 6.00 -4.80
CA SER A 29 0.07 5.12 -4.75
C SER A 29 1.31 5.80 -5.34
N VAL A 30 2.46 5.61 -4.72
CA VAL A 30 3.75 6.12 -5.21
C VAL A 30 4.40 5.10 -6.14
N LEU A 31 4.72 5.55 -7.34
CA LEU A 31 5.43 4.82 -8.39
C LEU A 31 6.88 5.29 -8.40
N ASP A 32 7.81 4.34 -8.44
CA ASP A 32 9.22 4.60 -8.68
C ASP A 32 9.51 4.64 -10.19
N ALA A 33 10.56 5.36 -10.61
CA ALA A 33 10.97 5.44 -12.03
C ALA A 33 11.31 4.07 -12.65
N SER A 34 11.66 3.08 -11.82
CA SER A 34 11.83 1.68 -12.24
C SER A 34 10.51 0.95 -12.52
N GLY A 35 9.37 1.60 -12.31
CA GLY A 35 8.04 0.99 -12.30
C GLY A 35 7.75 0.18 -11.04
N ASP A 36 8.65 0.20 -10.05
CA ASP A 36 8.49 -0.56 -8.82
C ASP A 36 7.43 0.09 -7.91
N ARG A 37 6.18 -0.35 -8.06
CA ARG A 37 5.05 -0.09 -7.14
C ARG A 37 5.31 -0.57 -5.72
N CYS A 38 6.44 -1.22 -5.46
CA CYS A 38 6.68 -1.88 -4.21
C CYS A 38 6.95 -0.98 -3.03
N ARG A 39 7.29 0.31 -3.13
CA ARG A 39 7.60 1.04 -1.87
C ARG A 39 6.37 1.15 -0.97
N ASP A 40 5.22 1.52 -1.53
CA ASP A 40 3.94 1.55 -0.82
C ASP A 40 3.42 0.16 -0.47
N ILE A 41 3.61 -0.83 -1.35
CA ILE A 41 3.16 -2.21 -1.14
C ILE A 41 4.06 -2.96 -0.12
N LYS A 42 5.38 -2.71 -0.10
CA LYS A 42 6.35 -3.38 0.78
C LYS A 42 6.37 -2.76 2.18
N ALA A 43 6.22 -1.44 2.32
CA ALA A 43 6.54 -0.77 3.59
C ALA A 43 5.32 -0.44 4.48
N GLY A 44 4.18 -0.05 3.89
CA GLY A 44 3.12 0.62 4.66
C GLY A 44 1.89 -0.24 4.93
N ARG A 45 0.95 -0.23 3.97
CA ARG A 45 -0.41 -0.75 4.18
C ARG A 45 -0.49 -2.27 4.28
N PRO A 46 0.16 -3.06 3.40
CA PRO A 46 0.05 -4.50 3.46
C PRO A 46 0.67 -5.04 4.74
N LYS A 47 1.85 -4.55 5.14
CA LYS A 47 2.52 -5.01 6.37
C LYS A 47 1.66 -4.75 7.62
N ALA A 48 1.05 -3.58 7.74
CA ALA A 48 0.15 -3.25 8.84
C ALA A 48 -1.13 -4.10 8.82
N ALA A 49 -1.74 -4.26 7.63
CA ALA A 49 -2.92 -5.11 7.47
C ALA A 49 -2.62 -6.59 7.80
N TRP A 50 -1.49 -7.11 7.34
CA TRP A 50 -1.02 -8.47 7.62
C TRP A 50 -0.68 -8.68 9.10
N ALA A 51 -0.08 -7.69 9.77
CA ALA A 51 0.17 -7.75 11.21
C ALA A 51 -1.15 -7.88 11.98
N LYS A 52 -2.12 -6.99 11.68
CA LYS A 52 -3.44 -7.00 12.34
C LYS A 52 -4.25 -8.26 12.02
N TRP A 53 -4.13 -8.80 10.80
CA TRP A 53 -4.74 -10.08 10.44
C TRP A 53 -4.22 -11.23 11.30
N ARG A 54 -2.90 -11.31 11.52
CA ARG A 54 -2.29 -12.36 12.35
C ARG A 54 -2.70 -12.30 13.81
N GLU A 55 -2.97 -11.11 14.36
CA GLU A 55 -3.48 -10.96 15.73
C GLU A 55 -4.87 -11.59 15.91
N VAL A 56 -5.74 -11.49 14.90
CA VAL A 56 -7.13 -11.91 15.02
C VAL A 56 -7.41 -13.30 14.43
N THR A 57 -6.53 -13.82 13.58
CA THR A 57 -6.77 -15.07 12.84
C THR A 57 -7.00 -16.27 13.76
N GLY A 58 -6.35 -16.33 14.93
CA GLY A 58 -6.56 -17.43 15.88
C GLY A 58 -7.98 -17.47 16.42
N VAL A 59 -8.57 -16.31 16.71
CA VAL A 59 -9.95 -16.22 17.22
C VAL A 59 -10.98 -16.48 16.11
N ILE A 60 -10.72 -15.97 14.90
CA ILE A 60 -11.65 -16.09 13.76
C ILE A 60 -11.65 -17.52 13.20
N CYS A 61 -10.48 -18.13 13.03
CA CYS A 61 -10.33 -19.43 12.38
C CYS A 61 -10.58 -20.63 13.32
N ASP A 62 -10.51 -20.46 14.64
CA ASP A 62 -10.74 -21.57 15.58
C ASP A 62 -12.22 -21.97 15.60
N PRO A 63 -12.59 -23.22 15.23
CA PRO A 63 -13.97 -23.69 15.28
C PRO A 63 -14.54 -23.76 16.70
N LYS A 64 -13.71 -23.83 17.74
CA LYS A 64 -14.13 -23.85 19.15
C LYS A 64 -14.50 -22.47 19.68
N MET A 65 -14.15 -21.40 18.96
CA MET A 65 -14.44 -20.05 19.41
C MET A 65 -15.92 -19.66 19.22
N PRO A 66 -16.56 -19.03 20.23
CA PRO A 66 -17.95 -18.63 20.14
C PRO A 66 -18.21 -17.63 19.00
N VAL A 67 -19.31 -17.82 18.27
CA VAL A 67 -19.72 -16.96 17.15
C VAL A 67 -19.86 -15.49 17.56
N LYS A 68 -20.37 -15.22 18.77
CA LYS A 68 -20.48 -13.85 19.31
C LYS A 68 -19.12 -13.15 19.42
N LEU A 69 -18.09 -13.87 19.86
CA LEU A 69 -16.74 -13.34 19.99
C LEU A 69 -16.14 -13.05 18.61
N LYS A 70 -16.29 -13.96 17.65
CA LYS A 70 -15.89 -13.74 16.26
C LYS A 70 -16.57 -12.51 15.65
N GLY A 71 -17.86 -12.33 15.93
CA GLY A 71 -18.63 -11.15 15.50
C GLY A 71 -18.11 -9.83 16.09
N GLN A 72 -17.72 -9.83 17.37
CA GLN A 72 -17.11 -8.65 18.01
C GLN A 72 -15.76 -8.30 17.39
N VAL A 73 -14.90 -9.29 17.13
CA VAL A 73 -13.61 -9.10 16.47
C VAL A 73 -13.83 -8.53 15.07
N TYR A 74 -14.76 -9.10 14.30
CA TYR A 74 -15.08 -8.61 12.96
C TYR A 74 -15.55 -7.15 12.96
N ASN A 75 -16.47 -6.78 13.86
CA ASN A 75 -16.99 -5.41 13.93
C ASN A 75 -15.96 -4.40 14.44
N ARG A 76 -15.11 -4.79 15.39
CA ARG A 76 -14.09 -3.89 15.99
C ARG A 76 -12.91 -3.63 15.04
N HIS A 77 -12.63 -4.54 14.10
CA HIS A 77 -11.45 -4.47 13.23
C HIS A 77 -11.75 -4.05 11.78
N LYS A 78 -12.98 -3.58 11.48
CA LYS A 78 -13.34 -3.08 10.13
C LYS A 78 -12.58 -1.80 9.72
N ALA A 79 -12.07 -1.02 10.68
CA ALA A 79 -11.38 0.23 10.38
C ALA A 79 -9.88 -0.02 10.10
N CYS A 80 -9.45 0.30 8.88
CA CYS A 80 -8.04 0.41 8.53
C CYS A 80 -7.49 1.71 9.14
N PRO A 81 -6.48 1.68 10.01
CA PRO A 81 -6.01 2.87 10.74
C PRO A 81 -5.31 3.93 9.87
N TYR A 82 -5.23 3.75 8.54
CA TYR A 82 -4.52 4.66 7.61
C TYR A 82 -5.43 5.28 6.54
N VAL A 83 -6.73 5.33 6.81
CA VAL A 83 -7.67 6.21 6.08
C VAL A 83 -7.97 7.37 7.02
N GLN A 84 -7.04 8.33 7.10
CA GLN A 84 -7.34 9.65 7.63
C GLN A 84 -7.96 10.45 6.49
N HIS A 85 -9.17 10.98 6.73
CA HIS A 85 -9.79 12.02 5.91
C HIS A 85 -8.92 13.28 5.89
#